data_AF-A0AAW2IRI6-F1
#
_entry.id   AF-A0AAW2IRI6-F1
#
_cell.length_a   1.000
_cell.length_b   1.000
_cell.length_c   1.000
_cell.angle_alpha   90.00
_cell.angle_beta   90.00
_cell.angle_gamma   90.00
#
_symmetry.space_group_name_H-M   'P 1'
#
loop_
_entity.id
_entity.type
_entity.pdbx_description
1 polymer ?
#
loop_
_entity_poly.entity_id
_entity_poly.type
_entity_poly.pdbx_seq_one_letter_code
_entity_poly.pdbx_strand_id
1 'polypeptide(L)'
;MLQIGYKRSEYDCCVYVKSLDDCSSIFLLLNVDDMLIAANNMYDVLTLKALLRQEFDMKDLGAVTKILGMEIHRDRGSRKLWLCQRGYVEKVLDRFGMSKAKPVSTPLANHFKLSMEQCHKTDREVEDMAKVPYASAVGCLMYAMVCTHPDSAHAVSQVYKYMSKPGRYHWEAVKWIFRYLKGTVRHGAIFGSQQNDPLVVGYVDSDYARDLDDRRSTTGDGGF
;
A
#
# COMPACT_ATOMS: atom_id res chain seq x y z
N MET A 1 17.40 -2.69 -21.18
CA MET A 1 16.03 -3.26 -21.27
C MET A 1 15.37 -3.00 -22.63
N LEU A 2 15.17 -1.75 -23.03
CA LEU A 2 14.53 -1.45 -24.33
C LEU A 2 15.31 -2.01 -25.54
N GLN A 3 16.64 -1.94 -25.49
CA GLN A 3 17.52 -2.49 -26.53
C GLN A 3 17.48 -4.03 -26.64
N ILE A 4 17.02 -4.74 -25.60
CA ILE A 4 16.95 -6.21 -25.57
C ILE A 4 15.50 -6.73 -25.78
N GLY A 5 14.63 -5.88 -26.33
CA GLY A 5 13.27 -6.22 -26.76
C GLY A 5 12.21 -6.18 -25.66
N TYR A 6 12.50 -5.62 -24.49
CA TYR A 6 11.46 -5.35 -23.48
C TYR A 6 10.73 -4.06 -23.82
N LYS A 7 9.42 -4.06 -23.63
CA LYS A 7 8.56 -2.87 -23.72
C LYS A 7 8.20 -2.41 -22.32
N ARG A 8 8.25 -1.10 -22.07
CA ARG A 8 7.76 -0.53 -20.81
C ARG A 8 6.23 -0.57 -20.82
N SER A 9 5.62 -0.94 -19.70
CA SER A 9 4.17 -0.92 -19.51
C SER A 9 3.64 0.51 -19.63
N GLU A 10 2.43 0.65 -20.16
CA GLU A 10 1.72 1.94 -20.25
C GLU A 10 1.10 2.34 -18.91
N TYR A 11 0.86 1.37 -18.02
CA TYR A 11 0.21 1.58 -16.73
C TYR A 11 1.22 1.88 -15.61
N ASP A 12 2.42 1.30 -15.68
CA ASP A 12 3.47 1.49 -14.69
C ASP A 12 4.85 1.57 -15.37
N CYS A 13 5.51 2.71 -15.24
CA CYS A 13 6.83 2.96 -15.80
C CYS A 13 7.93 2.03 -15.25
N CYS A 14 7.69 1.40 -14.09
CA CYS A 14 8.62 0.48 -13.45
C CYS A 14 8.48 -0.96 -13.96
N VAL A 15 7.44 -1.27 -14.74
CA VAL A 15 7.18 -2.60 -15.27
C VAL A 15 7.63 -2.68 -16.73
N TYR A 16 8.45 -3.69 -17.02
CA TYR A 16 8.92 -4.04 -18.36
C TYR A 16 8.39 -5.42 -18.72
N VAL A 17 7.86 -5.55 -19.93
CA VAL A 17 7.26 -6.78 -20.43
C VAL A 17 7.93 -7.18 -21.73
N LYS A 18 8.28 -8.46 -21.85
CA LYS A 18 8.74 -9.08 -23.09
C LYS A 18 7.86 -10.28 -23.42
N SER A 19 7.12 -10.19 -24.50
CA SER A 19 6.41 -11.32 -25.10
C SER A 19 7.40 -12.17 -25.89
N LEU A 20 7.31 -13.49 -25.74
CA LEU A 20 8.10 -14.47 -26.46
C LEU A 20 7.26 -15.13 -27.57
N ASP A 21 7.94 -15.77 -28.52
CA ASP A 21 7.32 -16.34 -29.72
C ASP A 21 6.35 -17.50 -29.42
N ASP A 22 6.52 -18.15 -28.26
CA ASP A 22 5.67 -19.24 -27.75
C ASP A 22 4.45 -18.74 -26.95
N CYS A 23 4.08 -17.46 -27.09
CA CYS A 23 3.06 -16.76 -26.30
C CYS A 23 3.37 -16.66 -24.79
N SER A 24 4.55 -17.07 -24.33
CA SER A 24 4.95 -16.81 -22.96
C SER A 24 5.40 -15.36 -22.77
N SER A 25 5.48 -14.90 -21.52
CA SER A 25 5.82 -13.52 -21.21
C SER A 25 6.75 -13.43 -20.02
N ILE A 26 7.71 -12.51 -20.11
CA ILE A 26 8.61 -12.16 -19.01
C ILE A 26 8.24 -10.76 -18.53
N PHE A 27 7.93 -10.67 -17.24
CA PHE A 27 7.69 -9.43 -16.51
C PHE A 27 8.90 -9.13 -15.64
N LEU A 28 9.42 -7.91 -15.78
CA LEU A 28 10.48 -7.36 -14.98
C LEU A 28 9.97 -6.08 -14.30
N LEU A 29 9.84 -6.10 -12.98
CA LEU A 29 9.60 -4.91 -12.18
C LEU A 29 10.94 -4.38 -11.68
N LEU A 30 11.21 -3.10 -11.90
CA LEU A 30 12.40 -2.41 -11.41
C LEU A 30 11.97 -1.27 -10.50
N ASN A 31 12.32 -1.34 -9.21
CA ASN A 31 12.08 -0.27 -8.27
C ASN A 31 13.38 0.08 -7.52
N VAL A 32 14.08 1.09 -8.03
CA VAL A 32 15.38 1.58 -7.51
C VAL A 32 16.37 0.44 -7.28
N ASP A 33 16.42 -0.11 -6.05
CA ASP A 33 17.34 -1.16 -5.64
C ASP A 33 16.72 -2.58 -5.72
N ASP A 34 15.39 -2.68 -5.79
CA ASP A 34 14.66 -3.94 -5.83
C ASP A 34 14.28 -4.32 -7.27
N MET A 35 14.52 -5.59 -7.63
CA MET A 35 14.11 -6.16 -8.92
C MET A 35 13.24 -7.40 -8.70
N LEU A 36 12.11 -7.49 -9.42
CA LEU A 36 11.27 -8.69 -9.46
C LEU A 36 11.19 -9.21 -10.89
N ILE A 37 11.39 -10.53 -11.04
CA ILE A 37 11.21 -11.21 -12.31
C ILE A 37 10.08 -12.23 -12.15
N ALA A 38 9.11 -12.18 -13.05
CA ALA A 38 8.08 -13.20 -13.19
C ALA A 38 8.03 -13.67 -14.64
N ALA A 39 8.09 -14.98 -14.85
CA ALA A 39 8.00 -15.59 -16.17
C ALA A 39 7.28 -16.94 -16.08
N ASN A 40 6.84 -17.48 -17.22
CA ASN A 40 6.15 -18.76 -17.30
C ASN A 40 7.08 -19.95 -17.00
N ASN A 41 8.38 -19.83 -17.28
CA ASN A 41 9.36 -20.89 -17.06
C ASN A 41 10.61 -20.34 -16.33
N MET A 42 11.35 -21.23 -15.68
CA MET A 42 12.55 -20.86 -14.92
C MET A 42 13.76 -20.57 -15.83
N TYR A 43 13.78 -21.13 -17.03
CA TYR A 43 14.87 -20.93 -17.98
C TYR A 43 14.99 -19.45 -18.38
N ASP A 44 13.87 -18.79 -18.65
CA ASP A 44 13.81 -17.37 -18.99
C ASP A 44 14.23 -16.49 -17.81
N VAL A 45 13.83 -16.86 -16.58
CA VAL A 45 14.25 -16.17 -15.36
C VAL A 45 15.77 -16.23 -15.21
N LEU A 46 16.36 -17.43 -15.38
CA LEU A 46 17.81 -17.62 -15.26
C LEU A 46 18.58 -16.88 -16.37
N THR A 47 18.05 -16.91 -17.60
CA THR A 47 18.63 -16.18 -18.74
C THR A 47 18.62 -14.67 -18.50
N LEU A 48 17.50 -14.12 -18.05
CA LEU A 48 17.41 -12.69 -17.72
C LEU A 48 18.33 -12.31 -16.55
N LYS A 49 18.41 -13.15 -15.50
CA LYS A 49 19.34 -12.94 -14.39
C LYS A 49 20.80 -12.92 -14.85
N ALA A 50 21.18 -13.80 -15.77
CA ALA A 50 22.54 -13.83 -16.31
C ALA A 50 22.87 -12.55 -17.09
N LEU A 51 21.93 -12.07 -17.91
CA LEU A 51 22.08 -10.80 -18.64
C LEU A 51 22.20 -9.61 -17.69
N LEU A 52 21.34 -9.54 -16.66
CA LEU A 52 21.37 -8.46 -15.68
C LEU A 52 22.67 -8.43 -14.88
N ARG A 53 23.21 -9.58 -14.49
CA ARG A 53 24.49 -9.68 -13.76
C ARG A 53 25.71 -9.20 -14.55
N GLN A 54 25.63 -9.15 -15.88
CA GLN A 54 26.72 -8.63 -16.71
C GLN A 54 26.80 -7.10 -16.64
N GLU A 55 25.65 -6.44 -16.46
CA GLU A 55 25.52 -4.98 -16.48
C GLU A 55 25.47 -4.37 -15.07
N PHE A 56 24.96 -5.12 -14.09
CA PHE A 56 24.70 -4.62 -12.74
C PHE A 56 25.31 -5.55 -11.68
N ASP A 57 25.92 -4.94 -10.66
CA ASP A 57 26.28 -5.66 -9.44
C ASP A 57 25.00 -5.95 -8.65
N MET A 58 24.57 -7.21 -8.67
CA MET A 58 23.27 -7.61 -8.11
C MET A 58 23.38 -8.91 -7.33
N LYS A 59 22.63 -8.98 -6.23
CA LYS A 59 22.49 -10.19 -5.42
C LYS A 59 21.17 -10.89 -5.73
N ASP A 60 21.25 -12.19 -6.03
CA ASP A 60 20.07 -13.03 -6.18
C ASP A 60 19.59 -13.50 -4.81
N LEU A 61 18.38 -13.06 -4.43
CA LEU A 61 17.73 -13.42 -3.18
C LEU A 61 16.87 -14.70 -3.31
N GLY A 62 16.88 -15.34 -4.48
CA GLY A 62 16.15 -16.57 -4.75
C GLY A 62 14.67 -16.33 -5.00
N ALA A 63 13.82 -17.23 -4.49
CA ALA A 63 12.38 -17.08 -4.59
C ALA A 63 11.93 -15.88 -3.75
N VAL A 64 11.11 -15.00 -4.34
CA VAL A 64 10.62 -13.81 -3.65
C VAL A 64 9.81 -14.19 -2.42
N THR A 65 10.27 -13.72 -1.28
CA THR A 65 9.59 -13.80 0.03
C THR A 65 9.30 -12.41 0.58
N LYS A 66 9.99 -11.38 0.07
CA LYS A 66 9.79 -9.98 0.44
C LYS A 66 10.17 -9.07 -0.71
N ILE A 67 9.42 -7.99 -0.92
CA ILE A 67 9.72 -6.92 -1.88
C ILE A 67 9.06 -5.61 -1.41
N LEU A 68 9.78 -4.48 -1.47
CA LEU A 68 9.25 -3.17 -1.05
C LEU A 68 8.63 -3.14 0.36
N GLY A 69 9.06 -4.04 1.26
CA GLY A 69 8.46 -4.14 2.60
C GLY A 69 7.16 -4.94 2.67
N MET A 70 6.66 -5.46 1.55
CA MET A 70 5.62 -6.50 1.50
C MET A 70 6.25 -7.88 1.63
N GLU A 71 5.71 -8.70 2.52
CA GLU A 71 6.00 -10.11 2.69
C GLU A 71 5.09 -10.93 1.77
N ILE A 72 5.68 -11.87 1.03
CA ILE A 72 5.00 -12.68 0.02
C ILE A 72 5.02 -14.14 0.44
N HIS A 73 3.83 -14.73 0.56
CA HIS A 73 3.64 -16.15 0.82
C HIS A 73 2.95 -16.79 -0.39
N ARG A 74 3.57 -17.83 -0.95
CA ARG A 74 3.07 -18.54 -2.15
C ARG A 74 2.70 -19.96 -1.79
N ASP A 75 1.43 -20.29 -1.92
CA ASP A 75 0.94 -21.67 -1.88
C ASP A 75 0.63 -22.13 -3.31
N ARG A 76 1.53 -22.96 -3.85
CA ARG A 76 1.37 -23.52 -5.20
C ARG A 76 0.31 -24.60 -5.27
N GLY A 77 0.08 -25.35 -4.18
CA GLY A 77 -0.92 -26.40 -4.12
C GLY A 77 -2.33 -25.84 -4.24
N SER A 78 -2.61 -24.76 -3.51
CA SER A 78 -3.89 -24.06 -3.60
C SER A 78 -3.95 -22.96 -4.65
N ARG A 79 -2.84 -22.70 -5.38
CA ARG A 79 -2.66 -21.55 -6.30
C ARG A 79 -3.04 -20.21 -5.66
N LYS A 80 -2.62 -19.99 -4.42
CA LYS A 80 -2.84 -18.75 -3.66
C LYS A 80 -1.53 -18.00 -3.44
N LEU A 81 -1.61 -16.69 -3.51
CA LEU A 81 -0.56 -15.73 -3.20
C LEU A 81 -1.10 -14.83 -2.10
N TRP A 82 -0.42 -14.78 -0.97
CA TRP A 82 -0.77 -13.91 0.14
C TRP A 82 0.30 -12.83 0.29
N LEU A 83 -0.13 -11.57 0.30
CA LEU A 83 0.70 -10.39 0.52
C LEU A 83 0.34 -9.79 1.88
N CYS A 84 1.33 -9.60 2.76
CA CYS A 84 1.13 -8.90 4.02
C CYS A 84 2.27 -7.90 4.28
N GLN A 85 2.03 -6.92 5.15
CA GLN A 85 3.01 -5.87 5.47
C GLN A 85 3.35 -5.84 6.96
N ARG A 86 3.32 -7.00 7.62
CA ARG A 86 3.53 -7.10 9.06
C ARG A 86 4.78 -6.33 9.54
N GLY A 87 5.96 -6.62 8.97
CA GLY A 87 7.19 -5.96 9.39
C GLY A 87 7.22 -4.46 9.10
N TYR A 88 6.48 -3.98 8.10
CA TYR A 88 6.34 -2.55 7.83
C TYR A 88 5.42 -1.88 8.87
N VAL A 89 4.24 -2.45 9.11
CA VAL A 89 3.26 -1.93 10.07
C VAL A 89 3.86 -1.89 11.48
N GLU A 90 4.58 -2.93 11.90
CA GLU A 90 5.28 -2.96 13.20
C GLU A 90 6.28 -1.80 13.32
N LYS A 91 7.12 -1.56 12.30
CA LYS A 91 8.06 -0.43 12.28
C LYS A 91 7.37 0.93 12.33
N VAL A 92 6.26 1.09 11.61
CA VAL A 92 5.47 2.33 11.63
C VAL A 92 4.90 2.57 13.02
N LEU A 93 4.31 1.54 13.63
CA LEU A 93 3.77 1.64 14.99
C LEU A 93 4.86 1.98 16.00
N ASP A 94 6.04 1.39 15.90
CA ASP A 94 7.19 1.73 16.73
C ASP A 94 7.63 3.19 16.54
N ARG A 95 7.76 3.64 15.29
CA ARG A 95 8.18 5.00 14.94
C ARG A 95 7.28 6.08 15.54
N PHE A 96 5.98 5.84 15.59
CA PHE A 96 5.00 6.81 16.12
C PHE A 96 4.58 6.52 17.58
N GLY A 97 5.27 5.61 18.29
CA GLY A 97 5.00 5.31 19.70
C GLY A 97 3.68 4.55 19.95
N MET A 98 3.18 3.84 18.94
CA MET A 98 1.89 3.15 18.92
C MET A 98 1.99 1.63 19.13
N SER A 99 3.19 1.08 19.37
CA SER A 99 3.42 -0.37 19.52
C SER A 99 2.62 -1.01 20.65
N LYS A 100 2.41 -0.26 21.74
CA LYS A 100 1.67 -0.67 22.94
C LYS A 100 0.24 -0.14 22.97
N ALA A 101 -0.24 0.48 21.89
CA ALA A 101 -1.58 1.02 21.84
C ALA A 101 -2.62 -0.10 21.88
N LYS A 102 -3.77 0.17 22.52
CA LYS A 102 -4.89 -0.78 22.56
C LYS A 102 -5.54 -0.86 21.17
N PRO A 103 -5.65 -2.06 20.55
CA PRO A 103 -6.24 -2.18 19.23
C PRO A 103 -7.72 -1.79 19.22
N VAL A 104 -8.22 -1.43 18.04
CA VAL A 104 -9.63 -1.12 17.77
C VAL A 104 -10.11 -1.89 16.55
N SER A 105 -11.41 -2.12 16.45
CA SER A 105 -12.01 -2.92 15.38
C SER A 105 -12.38 -2.13 14.12
N THR A 106 -12.43 -0.80 14.18
CA THR A 106 -12.78 0.04 13.02
C THR A 106 -11.67 1.05 12.70
N PRO A 107 -11.37 1.28 11.42
CA PRO A 107 -10.30 2.18 10.99
C PRO A 107 -10.61 3.65 11.31
N LEU A 108 -11.89 4.02 11.33
CA LEU A 108 -12.38 5.32 11.81
C LEU A 108 -13.60 5.08 12.71
N ALA A 109 -13.68 5.81 13.82
CA ALA A 109 -14.84 5.73 14.70
C ALA A 109 -15.87 6.82 14.37
N ASN A 110 -17.16 6.53 14.56
CA ASN A 110 -18.28 7.42 14.23
C ASN A 110 -18.25 8.79 14.92
N HIS A 111 -17.51 8.92 16.03
CA HIS A 111 -17.37 10.19 16.73
C HIS A 111 -16.40 11.14 16.02
N PHE A 112 -15.50 10.65 15.16
CA PHE A 112 -14.62 11.49 14.36
C PHE A 112 -15.40 12.16 13.23
N LYS A 113 -15.78 13.41 13.46
CA LYS A 113 -16.35 14.31 12.46
C LYS A 113 -15.29 15.35 12.09
N LEU A 114 -14.37 14.98 11.22
CA LEU A 114 -13.26 15.83 10.82
C LEU A 114 -13.77 16.99 9.96
N SER A 115 -13.29 18.20 10.22
CA SER A 115 -13.63 19.42 9.47
C SER A 115 -12.50 20.46 9.54
N MET A 116 -12.51 21.41 8.62
CA MET A 116 -11.56 22.54 8.62
C MET A 116 -11.70 23.42 9.89
N GLU A 117 -12.84 23.37 10.58
CA GLU A 117 -13.04 24.07 11.83
C GLU A 117 -12.11 23.60 12.96
N GLN A 118 -11.58 22.38 12.83
CA GLN A 118 -10.67 21.76 13.80
C GLN A 118 -9.20 21.91 13.42
N CYS A 119 -8.90 22.58 12.29
CA CYS A 119 -7.56 23.04 11.98
C CYS A 119 -7.07 24.02 13.05
N HIS A 120 -5.75 24.11 13.24
CA HIS A 120 -5.16 25.08 14.15
C HIS A 120 -5.57 26.52 13.77
N LYS A 121 -5.92 27.34 14.76
CA LYS A 121 -6.38 28.73 14.59
C LYS A 121 -5.45 29.72 15.27
N THR A 122 -4.74 29.30 16.31
CA THR A 122 -3.84 30.17 17.08
C THR A 122 -2.37 29.83 16.81
N ASP A 123 -1.48 30.81 16.95
CA ASP A 123 -0.03 30.60 16.77
C ASP A 123 0.51 29.51 17.71
N ARG A 124 -0.04 29.43 18.93
CA ARG A 124 0.30 28.37 19.88
C ARG A 124 -0.05 26.97 19.36
N GLU A 125 -1.23 26.81 18.73
CA GLU A 125 -1.62 25.54 18.12
C GLU A 125 -0.78 25.20 16.89
N VAL A 126 -0.36 26.21 16.12
CA VAL A 126 0.59 26.04 15.00
C VAL A 126 1.91 25.48 15.52
N GLU A 127 2.48 26.11 16.56
CA GLU A 127 3.74 25.66 17.16
C GLU A 127 3.66 24.25 17.74
N ASP A 128 2.53 23.90 18.36
CA ASP A 128 2.30 22.55 18.87
C ASP A 128 2.18 21.52 17.74
N MET A 129 1.42 21.84 16.68
CA MET A 129 1.22 20.95 15.55
C MET A 129 2.46 20.83 14.66
N ALA A 130 3.34 21.84 14.64
CA ALA A 130 4.62 21.77 13.92
C ALA A 130 5.54 20.66 14.46
N LYS A 131 5.38 20.26 15.73
CA LYS A 131 6.12 19.16 16.36
C LYS A 131 5.51 17.79 16.03
N VAL A 132 4.29 17.75 15.49
CA VAL A 132 3.58 16.52 15.16
C VAL A 132 3.92 16.12 13.73
N PRO A 133 4.49 14.92 13.49
CA PRO A 133 4.88 14.46 12.16
C PRO A 133 3.66 13.99 11.34
N TYR A 134 2.65 14.84 11.18
CA TYR A 134 1.36 14.48 10.58
C TYR A 134 1.49 13.97 9.14
N ALA A 135 2.17 14.72 8.27
CA ALA A 135 2.37 14.35 6.87
C ALA A 135 3.13 13.02 6.73
N SER A 136 4.15 12.80 7.58
CA SER A 136 4.89 11.53 7.57
C SER A 136 4.01 10.37 8.03
N ALA A 137 3.14 10.57 9.02
CA ALA A 137 2.24 9.53 9.51
C ALA A 137 1.19 9.17 8.46
N VAL A 138 0.56 10.17 7.84
CA VAL A 138 -0.41 9.96 6.75
C VAL A 138 0.26 9.27 5.56
N GLY A 139 1.49 9.65 5.18
CA GLY A 139 2.24 8.97 4.12
C GLY A 139 2.50 7.49 4.43
N CYS A 140 2.82 7.15 5.68
CA CYS A 140 2.96 5.74 6.09
C CYS A 140 1.63 4.98 6.03
N LEU A 141 0.52 5.62 6.44
CA LEU A 141 -0.81 5.03 6.35
C LEU A 141 -1.26 4.82 4.90
N MET A 142 -0.98 5.78 4.01
CA MET A 142 -1.26 5.65 2.58
C MET A 142 -0.51 4.47 1.97
N TYR A 143 0.75 4.25 2.34
CA TYR A 143 1.51 3.10 1.85
C TYR A 143 0.90 1.77 2.33
N ALA A 144 0.53 1.67 3.61
CA ALA A 144 -0.16 0.48 4.13
C ALA A 144 -1.49 0.23 3.40
N MET A 145 -2.27 1.30 3.19
CA MET A 145 -3.55 1.28 2.50
C MET A 145 -3.44 0.75 1.07
N VAL A 146 -2.52 1.29 0.26
CA VAL A 146 -2.37 0.94 -1.15
C VAL A 146 -1.92 -0.52 -1.33
N CYS A 147 -1.07 -1.02 -0.43
CA CYS A 147 -0.47 -2.33 -0.63
C CYS A 147 -1.28 -3.49 -0.04
N THR A 148 -1.72 -3.42 1.23
CA THR A 148 -2.33 -4.57 1.91
C THR A 148 -3.53 -4.26 2.80
N HIS A 149 -3.83 -2.98 3.05
CA HIS A 149 -4.93 -2.54 3.92
C HIS A 149 -5.94 -1.62 3.20
N PRO A 150 -6.52 -2.05 2.07
CA PRO A 150 -7.50 -1.24 1.33
C PRO A 150 -8.77 -0.95 2.14
N ASP A 151 -9.06 -1.77 3.14
CA ASP A 151 -10.12 -1.58 4.13
C ASP A 151 -9.96 -0.28 4.96
N SER A 152 -8.73 0.24 5.07
CA SER A 152 -8.47 1.52 5.73
C SER A 152 -8.63 2.75 4.82
N ALA A 153 -8.91 2.54 3.52
CA ALA A 153 -8.84 3.62 2.52
C ALA A 153 -9.76 4.80 2.81
N HIS A 154 -10.98 4.53 3.27
CA HIS A 154 -11.90 5.59 3.68
C HIS A 154 -11.34 6.41 4.85
N ALA A 155 -10.78 5.77 5.88
CA ALA A 155 -10.25 6.48 7.04
C ALA A 155 -9.01 7.31 6.68
N VAL A 156 -8.12 6.76 5.85
CA VAL A 156 -6.91 7.44 5.38
C VAL A 156 -7.27 8.65 4.50
N SER A 157 -8.28 8.53 3.64
CA SER A 157 -8.72 9.65 2.80
C SER A 157 -9.29 10.81 3.62
N GLN A 158 -10.01 10.54 4.73
CA GLN A 158 -10.50 11.61 5.61
C GLN A 158 -9.36 12.39 6.27
N VAL A 159 -8.32 11.72 6.76
CA VAL A 159 -7.17 12.41 7.39
C VAL A 159 -6.24 13.06 6.36
N TYR A 160 -6.18 12.54 5.14
CA TYR A 160 -5.34 13.09 4.05
C TYR A 160 -5.73 14.53 3.68
N LYS A 161 -7.03 14.86 3.68
CA LYS A 161 -7.57 16.19 3.34
C LYS A 161 -6.91 17.34 4.13
N TYR A 162 -6.48 17.06 5.36
CA TYR A 162 -5.94 18.07 6.28
C TYR A 162 -4.40 18.08 6.35
N MET A 163 -3.70 17.46 5.38
CA MET A 163 -2.23 17.41 5.35
C MET A 163 -1.54 18.77 5.36
N SER A 164 -2.15 19.79 4.74
CA SER A 164 -1.58 21.14 4.69
C SER A 164 -1.73 21.91 5.99
N LYS A 165 -2.83 21.70 6.71
CA LYS A 165 -3.18 22.45 7.93
C LYS A 165 -3.80 21.53 9.00
N PRO A 166 -3.04 20.59 9.59
CA PRO A 166 -3.61 19.63 10.53
C PRO A 166 -3.90 20.29 11.90
N GLY A 167 -4.85 19.71 12.63
CA GLY A 167 -5.18 20.07 14.00
C GLY A 167 -5.01 18.88 14.95
N ARG A 168 -5.15 19.11 16.26
CA ARG A 168 -5.01 18.05 17.26
C ARG A 168 -6.03 16.93 17.08
N TYR A 169 -7.25 17.28 16.71
CA TYR A 169 -8.32 16.32 16.46
C TYR A 169 -8.04 15.44 15.23
N HIS A 170 -7.46 16.02 14.17
CA HIS A 170 -6.96 15.26 13.01
C HIS A 170 -5.87 14.26 13.42
N TRP A 171 -4.95 14.67 14.30
CA TRP A 171 -3.91 13.78 14.82
C TRP A 171 -4.47 12.63 15.67
N GLU A 172 -5.53 12.87 16.43
CA GLU A 172 -6.23 11.81 17.16
C GLU A 172 -6.85 10.77 16.24
N ALA A 173 -7.43 11.18 15.11
CA ALA A 173 -7.91 10.27 14.09
C ALA A 173 -6.77 9.45 13.46
N VAL A 174 -5.62 10.05 13.16
CA VAL A 174 -4.43 9.31 12.68
C VAL A 174 -3.97 8.26 13.70
N LYS A 175 -3.89 8.62 14.99
CA LYS A 175 -3.60 7.65 16.06
C LYS A 175 -4.66 6.55 16.15
N TRP A 176 -5.92 6.86 15.88
CA TRP A 176 -6.98 5.84 15.83
C TRP A 176 -6.74 4.83 14.72
N ILE A 177 -6.36 5.28 13.51
CA ILE A 177 -6.01 4.37 12.39
C ILE A 177 -4.79 3.50 12.76
N PHE A 178 -3.78 4.04 13.46
CA PHE A 178 -2.68 3.22 13.95
C PHE A 178 -3.12 2.15 14.96
N ARG A 179 -4.10 2.44 15.83
CA ARG A 179 -4.69 1.42 16.72
C ARG A 179 -5.40 0.33 15.94
N TYR A 180 -6.07 0.69 14.84
CA TYR A 180 -6.70 -0.28 13.96
C TYR A 180 -5.64 -1.19 13.32
N LEU A 181 -4.60 -0.61 12.70
CA LEU A 181 -3.49 -1.37 12.13
C LEU A 181 -2.78 -2.27 13.14
N LYS A 182 -2.71 -1.87 14.42
CA LYS A 182 -2.19 -2.73 15.50
C LYS A 182 -3.03 -3.99 15.71
N GLY A 183 -4.35 -3.90 15.54
CA GLY A 183 -5.25 -5.06 15.57
C GLY A 183 -5.14 -5.92 14.31
N THR A 184 -4.78 -5.31 13.18
CA THR A 184 -4.76 -5.96 11.86
C THR A 184 -3.36 -6.18 11.28
N VAL A 185 -2.31 -6.19 12.11
CA VAL A 185 -0.89 -6.36 11.68
C VAL A 185 -0.67 -7.59 10.80
N ARG A 186 -1.38 -8.69 11.08
CA ARG A 186 -1.27 -9.96 10.35
C ARG A 186 -2.27 -10.09 9.19
N HIS A 187 -3.06 -9.06 8.90
CA HIS A 187 -3.95 -9.09 7.75
C HIS A 187 -3.17 -8.80 6.48
N GLY A 188 -3.71 -9.22 5.35
CA GLY A 188 -3.07 -9.06 4.06
C GLY A 188 -4.00 -9.49 2.92
N ALA A 189 -3.63 -9.14 1.70
CA ALA A 189 -4.39 -9.46 0.51
C ALA A 189 -4.10 -10.89 0.03
N ILE A 190 -5.14 -11.67 -0.25
CA ILE A 190 -5.03 -13.02 -0.82
C ILE A 190 -5.48 -12.96 -2.28
N PHE A 191 -4.57 -13.30 -3.18
CA PHE A 191 -4.84 -13.50 -4.60
C PHE A 191 -4.89 -15.00 -4.87
N GLY A 192 -5.85 -15.44 -5.66
CA GLY A 192 -5.94 -16.84 -6.07
C GLY A 192 -6.98 -17.03 -7.15
N SER A 193 -6.81 -18.08 -7.95
CA SER A 193 -7.82 -18.46 -8.94
C SER A 193 -8.94 -19.22 -8.25
N GLN A 194 -10.12 -18.59 -8.17
CA GLN A 194 -11.38 -19.32 -8.06
C GLN A 194 -11.57 -20.02 -9.41
N GLN A 195 -11.58 -21.36 -9.46
CA GLN A 195 -11.67 -22.10 -10.73
C GLN A 195 -12.94 -21.79 -11.54
N ASN A 196 -13.97 -21.21 -10.90
CA ASN A 196 -15.30 -21.03 -11.49
C ASN A 196 -15.78 -19.57 -11.57
N ASP A 197 -15.01 -18.59 -11.09
CA ASP A 197 -15.39 -17.18 -11.22
C ASP A 197 -14.16 -16.27 -11.28
N PRO A 198 -13.77 -15.79 -12.48
CA PRO A 198 -12.65 -14.85 -12.64
C PRO A 198 -12.99 -13.42 -12.18
N LEU A 199 -14.20 -13.17 -11.67
CA LEU A 199 -14.63 -11.84 -11.28
C LEU A 199 -13.97 -11.40 -9.97
N VAL A 200 -13.29 -10.27 -10.07
CA VAL A 200 -12.85 -9.50 -8.93
C VAL A 200 -14.04 -8.69 -8.43
N VAL A 201 -14.59 -9.05 -7.26
CA VAL A 201 -15.74 -8.36 -6.66
C VAL A 201 -15.26 -7.32 -5.68
N GLY A 202 -15.37 -6.04 -6.04
CA GLY A 202 -15.17 -4.90 -5.15
C GLY A 202 -16.52 -4.30 -4.74
N TYR A 203 -16.74 -4.11 -3.45
CA TYR A 203 -17.90 -3.36 -2.95
C TYR A 203 -17.45 -1.92 -2.69
N VAL A 204 -18.07 -0.97 -3.38
CA VAL A 204 -17.83 0.47 -3.17
C VAL A 204 -19.05 1.05 -2.50
N ASP A 205 -18.87 1.59 -1.31
CA ASP A 205 -19.90 2.34 -0.60
C ASP A 205 -19.74 3.83 -0.96
N SER A 206 -20.82 4.46 -1.40
CA SER A 206 -20.82 5.88 -1.75
C SER A 206 -21.79 6.62 -0.85
N ASP A 207 -21.23 7.46 0.02
CA ASP A 207 -21.99 8.31 0.94
C ASP A 207 -22.13 9.72 0.35
N TYR A 208 -23.37 10.14 0.11
CA TYR A 208 -23.71 11.48 -0.36
C TYR A 208 -23.65 12.52 0.79
N ALA A 209 -23.00 13.67 0.53
CA ALA A 209 -23.01 14.88 1.38
C ALA A 209 -22.50 14.74 2.84
N ARG A 210 -21.63 13.77 3.13
CA ARG A 210 -21.03 13.59 4.47
C ARG A 210 -19.83 14.50 4.75
N ASP A 211 -19.25 15.11 3.71
CA ASP A 211 -18.18 16.09 3.84
C ASP A 211 -18.75 17.38 4.45
N LEU A 212 -18.36 17.67 5.68
CA LEU A 212 -18.83 18.85 6.43
C LEU A 212 -18.32 20.16 5.83
N ASP A 213 -17.19 20.11 5.11
CA ASP A 213 -16.52 21.29 4.57
C ASP A 213 -16.98 21.56 3.12
N ASP A 214 -16.86 20.58 2.24
CA ASP A 214 -17.10 20.77 0.80
C ASP A 214 -18.46 20.27 0.32
N ARG A 215 -19.21 19.51 1.14
CA ARG A 215 -20.46 18.81 0.79
C ARG A 215 -20.40 17.97 -0.50
N ARG A 216 -19.19 17.64 -0.95
CA ARG A 216 -18.94 16.79 -2.12
C ARG A 216 -18.95 15.32 -1.72
N SER A 217 -19.43 14.46 -2.62
CA SER A 217 -19.40 13.01 -2.43
C SER A 217 -17.95 12.53 -2.32
N THR A 218 -17.65 11.74 -1.29
CA THR A 218 -16.36 11.04 -1.17
C THR A 218 -16.54 9.59 -1.58
N THR A 219 -15.99 9.20 -2.72
CA THR A 219 -15.89 7.79 -3.11
C THR A 219 -14.63 7.20 -2.47
N GLY A 220 -14.78 6.14 -1.67
CA GLY A 220 -13.65 5.37 -1.16
C GLY A 220 -13.32 4.25 -2.13
N ASP A 221 -12.48 4.52 -3.13
CA ASP A 221 -12.04 3.45 -4.05
C ASP A 221 -10.92 2.63 -3.39
N GLY A 222 -11.25 1.37 -3.08
CA GLY A 222 -10.33 0.27 -2.83
C GLY A 222 -10.30 -0.69 -4.04
N GLY A 223 -10.24 -0.14 -5.25
CA GLY A 223 -10.22 -0.90 -6.51
C GLY A 223 -8.80 -1.12 -7.03
N PHE A 224 -8.35 -2.37 -6.91
CA PHE A 224 -7.31 -3.15 -7.63
C PHE A 224 -6.24 -2.44 -8.46
#